data_AF-A0A6S6LVI2-F1
#
_entry.id   AF-A0A6S6LVI2-F1
#
_cell.length_a   1.000
_cell.length_b   1.000
_cell.length_c   1.000
_cell.angle_alpha   90.00
_cell.angle_beta   90.00
_cell.angle_gamma   90.00
#
_symmetry.space_group_name_H-M   'P 1'
#
loop_
_entity.id
_entity.type
_entity.pdbx_description
1 polymer ?
#
loop_
_entity_poly.entity_id
_entity_poly.type
_entity_poly.pdbx_seq_one_letter_code
_entity_poly.pdbx_strand_id
1 'polypeptide(L)'
;MPLDNLQHPEMINKATAVARALTPELYAYLVSLLPTPEELTELCRRYRESFAASLNGDPEQANICEEDRVAVSQVLTLLSGFGKAAAVKDPGVLGKLALHHLVSKKSAAATAVGSPGSLRIAFEPSGKPYAALAKVSGAKGYEIWCCGGDPGVESNWSLLAWSTNCKKIYLPGLDRNANFLRVRGKRGNKVGPWSNIVKIENL
;
A
#
# COMPACT_ATOMS: atom_id res chain seq x y z
N MET A 1 1.48 -26.28 34.25
CA MET A 1 1.54 -25.49 33.00
C MET A 1 2.65 -24.46 33.14
N PRO A 2 3.63 -24.38 32.24
CA PRO A 2 4.71 -23.39 32.34
C PRO A 2 4.20 -21.99 31.98
N LEU A 3 4.59 -20.98 32.78
CA LEU A 3 4.24 -19.56 32.65
C LEU A 3 5.23 -18.79 31.74
N ASP A 4 5.83 -19.45 30.74
CA ASP A 4 7.00 -18.94 30.02
C ASP A 4 6.71 -17.87 28.93
N ASN A 5 5.54 -17.24 28.93
CA ASN A 5 5.21 -16.16 27.98
C ASN A 5 4.45 -14.99 28.64
N LEU A 6 4.79 -14.65 29.87
CA LEU A 6 4.24 -13.46 30.53
C LEU A 6 4.89 -12.20 29.94
N GLN A 7 4.37 -11.71 28.80
CA GLN A 7 4.70 -10.41 28.19
C GLN A 7 4.30 -9.18 29.05
N HIS A 8 3.86 -9.40 30.29
CA HIS A 8 3.37 -8.35 31.17
C HIS A 8 4.41 -7.26 31.49
N PRO A 9 5.69 -7.58 31.82
CA PRO A 9 6.69 -6.55 32.07
C PRO A 9 6.95 -5.67 30.84
N GLU A 10 6.96 -6.26 29.65
CA GLU A 10 7.13 -5.52 28.39
C GLU A 10 5.95 -4.57 28.14
N MET A 11 4.72 -5.04 28.34
CA MET A 11 3.52 -4.23 28.22
C MET A 11 3.47 -3.10 29.26
N ILE A 12 3.88 -3.37 30.50
CA ILE A 12 3.99 -2.36 31.57
C ILE A 12 4.99 -1.28 31.17
N ASN A 13 6.16 -1.67 30.65
CA ASN A 13 7.18 -0.73 30.19
C ASN A 13 6.69 0.14 29.03
N LYS A 14 6.04 -0.46 28.02
CA LYS A 14 5.45 0.26 26.89
C LYS A 14 4.36 1.23 27.35
N ALA A 15 3.43 0.78 28.19
CA ALA A 15 2.35 1.61 28.70
C ALA A 15 2.88 2.78 29.55
N THR A 16 3.89 2.53 30.39
CA THR A 16 4.51 3.57 31.22
C THR A 16 5.24 4.61 30.37
N ALA A 17 5.97 4.18 29.34
CA ALA A 17 6.64 5.10 28.41
C ALA A 17 5.64 6.00 27.69
N VAL A 18 4.54 5.42 27.18
CA VAL A 18 3.46 6.20 26.52
C VAL A 18 2.76 7.12 27.51
N ALA A 19 2.46 6.67 28.73
CA ALA A 19 1.81 7.49 29.75
C ALA A 19 2.66 8.70 30.17
N ARG A 20 4.00 8.56 30.22
CA ARG A 20 4.91 9.69 30.48
C ARG A 20 4.97 10.67 29.32
N ALA A 21 4.91 10.17 28.08
CA ALA A 21 4.97 11.00 26.89
C ALA A 21 3.65 11.72 26.60
N LEU A 22 2.50 11.11 26.93
CA LEU A 22 1.17 11.63 26.67
C LEU A 22 0.77 12.70 27.71
N THR A 23 1.45 13.84 27.65
CA THR A 23 1.11 15.01 28.47
C THR A 23 -0.16 15.69 27.94
N PRO A 24 -0.82 16.56 28.74
CA PRO A 24 -1.95 17.35 28.28
C PRO A 24 -1.65 18.18 27.03
N GLU A 25 -0.43 18.72 26.91
CA GLU A 25 0.02 19.51 25.76
C GLU A 25 0.16 18.65 24.51
N LEU A 26 0.76 17.46 24.63
CA LEU A 26 0.85 16.52 23.51
C LEU A 26 -0.54 16.04 23.09
N TYR A 27 -1.42 15.77 24.05
CA TYR A 27 -2.80 15.39 23.76
C TYR A 27 -3.55 16.50 23.02
N ALA A 28 -3.48 17.74 23.49
CA ALA A 28 -4.08 18.89 22.83
C ALA A 28 -3.54 19.08 21.41
N TYR A 29 -2.22 18.93 21.23
CA TYR A 29 -1.59 18.97 19.91
C TYR A 29 -2.12 17.87 19.00
N LEU A 30 -2.19 16.61 19.45
CA LEU A 30 -2.73 15.49 18.65
C LEU A 30 -4.18 15.74 18.23
N VAL A 31 -5.00 16.32 19.11
CA VAL A 31 -6.38 16.70 18.79
C VAL A 31 -6.42 17.84 17.78
N SER A 32 -5.52 18.83 17.86
CA SER A 32 -5.44 19.94 16.89
C SER A 32 -5.02 19.52 15.48
N LEU A 33 -4.43 18.34 15.31
CA LEU A 33 -4.12 17.79 13.99
C LEU A 33 -5.36 17.26 13.26
N LEU A 34 -6.47 17.07 13.97
CA LEU A 34 -7.73 16.68 13.35
C LEU A 34 -8.38 17.91 12.70
N PRO A 35 -8.90 17.78 11.47
CA PRO A 35 -9.52 18.89 10.77
C PRO A 35 -10.80 19.31 11.49
N THR A 36 -11.03 20.61 11.55
CA THR A 36 -12.30 21.15 12.06
C THR A 36 -13.42 20.96 11.03
N PRO A 37 -14.70 20.98 11.47
CA PRO A 37 -15.83 20.97 10.54
C PRO A 37 -15.79 22.10 9.52
N GLU A 38 -15.32 23.28 9.92
CA GLU A 38 -15.19 24.47 9.07
C GLU A 38 -14.11 24.26 8.00
N GLU A 39 -12.94 23.74 8.38
CA GLU A 39 -11.84 23.43 7.46
C GLU A 39 -12.25 22.39 6.42
N LEU A 40 -12.93 21.31 6.84
CA LEU A 40 -13.42 20.29 5.92
C LEU A 40 -14.48 20.85 4.97
N THR A 41 -15.40 21.67 5.47
CA THR A 41 -16.45 22.30 4.67
C THR A 41 -15.85 23.20 3.59
N GLU A 42 -14.90 24.04 3.98
CA GLU A 42 -14.20 24.95 3.07
C GLU A 42 -13.39 24.17 2.02
N LEU A 43 -12.67 23.14 2.43
CA LEU A 43 -11.92 22.29 1.51
C LEU A 43 -12.83 21.56 0.50
N CYS A 44 -14.00 21.09 0.94
CA CYS A 44 -14.99 20.48 0.05
C CYS A 44 -15.60 21.50 -0.92
N ARG A 45 -15.80 22.75 -0.48
CA ARG A 45 -16.26 23.85 -1.34
C ARG A 45 -15.24 24.13 -2.43
N ARG A 46 -13.97 24.34 -2.08
CA ARG A 46 -12.87 24.59 -3.04
C ARG A 46 -12.76 23.47 -4.07
N TYR A 47 -12.74 22.21 -3.63
CA TYR A 47 -12.68 21.07 -4.53
C TYR A 47 -13.86 21.01 -5.53
N ARG A 48 -15.08 21.37 -5.10
CA ARG A 48 -16.25 21.40 -6.01
C ARG A 48 -16.09 22.48 -7.08
N GLU A 49 -15.59 23.65 -6.70
CA GLU A 49 -15.37 24.78 -7.60
C GLU A 49 -14.25 24.48 -8.59
N SER A 50 -13.11 23.97 -8.11
CA SER A 50 -11.98 23.57 -8.96
C SER A 50 -12.35 22.45 -9.92
N PHE A 51 -13.16 21.47 -9.46
CA PHE A 51 -13.65 20.39 -10.32
C PHE A 51 -14.49 20.94 -11.46
N ALA A 52 -15.46 21.81 -11.17
CA ALA A 52 -16.28 22.45 -12.19
C ALA A 52 -15.44 23.26 -13.20
N ALA A 53 -14.44 24.02 -12.73
CA ALA A 53 -13.54 24.78 -13.58
C ALA A 53 -12.65 23.89 -14.48
N SER A 54 -12.17 22.77 -13.95
CA SER A 54 -11.30 21.83 -14.69
C SER A 54 -11.96 21.16 -15.89
N LEU A 55 -13.30 21.03 -15.88
CA LEU A 55 -14.06 20.40 -16.96
C LEU A 55 -13.98 21.17 -18.29
N ASN A 56 -13.56 22.43 -18.24
CA ASN A 56 -13.39 23.27 -19.43
C ASN A 56 -12.06 23.01 -20.18
N GLY A 57 -11.23 22.09 -19.69
CA GLY A 57 -10.00 21.67 -20.38
C GLY A 57 -8.79 22.58 -20.17
N ASP A 58 -8.86 23.52 -19.21
CA ASP A 58 -7.73 24.35 -18.79
C ASP A 58 -6.73 23.55 -17.94
N PRO A 59 -5.47 23.37 -18.38
CA PRO A 59 -4.45 22.62 -17.64
C PRO A 59 -4.14 23.17 -16.24
N GLU A 60 -4.22 24.48 -16.04
CA GLU A 60 -3.93 25.12 -14.74
C GLU A 60 -5.04 24.79 -13.74
N GLN A 61 -6.30 24.87 -14.18
CA GLN A 61 -7.46 24.49 -13.37
C GLN A 61 -7.50 22.99 -13.08
N ALA A 62 -7.01 22.16 -14.01
CA ALA A 62 -6.85 20.71 -13.78
C ALA A 62 -5.81 20.42 -12.68
N ASN A 63 -4.70 21.16 -12.63
CA ASN A 63 -3.71 21.00 -11.57
C ASN A 63 -4.28 21.43 -10.21
N ILE A 64 -4.94 22.60 -10.13
CA ILE A 64 -5.58 23.08 -8.90
C ILE A 64 -6.61 22.05 -8.40
N CYS A 65 -7.41 21.51 -9.31
CA CYS A 65 -8.38 20.48 -8.97
C CYS A 65 -7.73 19.20 -8.43
N GLU A 66 -6.59 18.78 -8.98
CA GLU A 66 -5.87 17.60 -8.47
C GLU A 66 -5.28 17.86 -7.08
N GLU A 67 -4.75 19.05 -6.82
CA GLU A 67 -4.25 19.44 -5.50
C GLU A 67 -5.37 19.43 -4.44
N ASP A 68 -6.51 20.04 -4.74
CA ASP A 68 -7.67 20.02 -3.86
C ASP A 68 -8.22 18.59 -3.67
N ARG A 69 -8.21 17.76 -4.72
CA ARG A 69 -8.58 16.33 -4.63
C ARG A 69 -7.66 15.58 -3.66
N VAL A 70 -6.35 15.82 -3.76
CA VAL A 70 -5.35 15.20 -2.88
C VAL A 70 -5.57 15.64 -1.43
N ALA A 71 -5.78 16.93 -1.19
CA ALA A 71 -6.04 17.47 0.14
C ALA A 71 -7.33 16.88 0.76
N VAL A 72 -8.44 16.86 0.02
CA VAL A 72 -9.69 16.20 0.47
C VAL A 72 -9.43 14.73 0.79
N SER A 73 -8.70 14.02 -0.07
CA SER A 73 -8.42 12.60 0.14
C SER A 73 -7.57 12.34 1.38
N GLN A 74 -6.60 13.21 1.68
CA GLN A 74 -5.77 13.10 2.89
C GLN A 74 -6.60 13.30 4.15
N VAL A 75 -7.43 14.34 4.18
CA VAL A 75 -8.34 14.64 5.31
C VAL A 75 -9.32 13.48 5.56
N LEU A 76 -9.96 12.96 4.51
CA LEU A 76 -10.88 11.82 4.64
C LEU A 76 -10.16 10.55 5.12
N THR A 77 -8.89 10.37 4.74
CA THR A 77 -8.06 9.25 5.22
C THR A 77 -7.74 9.38 6.70
N LEU A 78 -7.38 10.59 7.15
CA LEU A 78 -7.12 10.89 8.56
C LEU A 78 -8.37 10.64 9.42
N LEU A 79 -9.51 11.20 9.03
CA LEU A 79 -10.80 11.00 9.72
C LEU A 79 -11.23 9.52 9.75
N SER A 80 -10.97 8.76 8.67
CA SER A 80 -11.21 7.32 8.66
C SER A 80 -10.29 6.55 9.61
N GLY A 81 -9.01 6.92 9.69
CA GLY A 81 -8.07 6.35 10.64
C GLY A 81 -8.50 6.60 12.09
N PHE A 82 -8.83 7.84 12.40
CA PHE A 82 -9.33 8.25 13.71
C PHE A 82 -10.63 7.52 14.08
N GLY A 83 -11.62 7.51 13.17
CA GLY A 83 -12.89 6.83 13.40
C GLY A 83 -12.73 5.35 13.71
N LYS A 84 -11.76 4.66 13.10
CA LYS A 84 -11.44 3.25 13.40
C LYS A 84 -10.80 3.08 14.78
N ALA A 85 -9.91 3.98 15.17
CA ALA A 85 -9.30 3.95 16.50
C ALA A 85 -10.36 4.20 17.59
N ALA A 86 -11.20 5.22 17.39
CA ALA A 86 -12.32 5.53 18.28
C ALA A 86 -13.35 4.39 18.37
N ALA A 87 -13.56 3.64 17.28
CA ALA A 87 -14.47 2.49 17.25
C ALA A 87 -14.08 1.34 18.20
N VAL A 88 -12.82 1.29 18.66
CA VAL A 88 -12.40 0.36 19.73
C VAL A 88 -13.11 0.66 21.05
N LYS A 89 -13.51 1.92 21.27
CA LYS A 89 -14.20 2.40 22.47
C LYS A 89 -15.70 2.65 22.24
N ASP A 90 -16.08 3.24 21.11
CA ASP A 90 -17.48 3.44 20.68
C ASP A 90 -17.66 2.95 19.23
N PRO A 91 -18.13 1.70 19.02
CA PRO A 91 -18.36 1.13 17.70
C PRO A 91 -19.32 1.96 16.81
N GLY A 92 -20.20 2.78 17.41
CA GLY A 92 -21.16 3.62 16.69
C GLY A 92 -20.54 4.85 16.01
N VAL A 93 -19.30 5.23 16.35
CA VAL A 93 -18.62 6.42 15.79
C VAL A 93 -18.51 6.37 14.27
N LEU A 94 -18.28 5.21 13.68
CA LEU A 94 -18.17 5.09 12.21
C LEU A 94 -19.47 5.45 11.50
N GLY A 95 -20.62 5.20 12.12
CA GLY A 95 -21.91 5.61 11.59
C GLY A 95 -22.23 7.06 11.79
N LYS A 96 -21.84 7.64 12.92
CA LYS A 96 -21.96 9.08 13.18
C LYS A 96 -21.13 9.90 12.19
N LEU A 97 -19.96 9.42 11.79
CA LEU A 97 -19.10 10.11 10.82
C LEU A 97 -19.52 9.91 9.34
N ALA A 98 -20.58 9.15 9.07
CA ALA A 98 -21.02 8.78 7.72
C ALA A 98 -19.91 8.17 6.82
N LEU A 99 -18.82 7.67 7.42
CA LEU A 99 -17.66 7.12 6.70
C LEU A 99 -17.92 5.72 6.16
N HIS A 100 -19.11 5.14 6.42
CA HIS A 100 -19.54 3.85 5.89
C HIS A 100 -19.35 3.70 4.37
N HIS A 101 -19.41 4.80 3.60
CA HIS A 101 -19.19 4.79 2.16
C HIS A 101 -17.72 4.95 1.74
N LEU A 102 -16.89 5.61 2.56
CA LEU A 102 -15.42 5.61 2.40
C LEU A 102 -14.82 4.25 2.77
N VAL A 103 -15.55 3.46 3.57
CA VAL A 103 -15.30 2.03 3.82
C VAL A 103 -15.59 1.16 2.58
N SER A 104 -15.95 1.74 1.41
CA SER A 104 -16.04 1.01 0.14
C SER A 104 -14.71 0.81 -0.61
N LYS A 105 -13.55 1.15 -0.02
CA LYS A 105 -12.48 0.14 -0.13
C LYS A 105 -12.95 -1.00 0.74
N LYS A 106 -13.71 -1.93 0.13
CA LYS A 106 -13.65 -3.34 0.51
C LYS A 106 -12.16 -3.63 0.71
N SER A 107 -11.72 -3.56 1.96
CA SER A 107 -10.80 -4.55 2.48
C SER A 107 -11.57 -5.84 2.25
N ALA A 108 -11.49 -6.33 0.99
CA ALA A 108 -11.79 -7.70 0.67
C ALA A 108 -11.01 -8.44 1.72
N ALA A 109 -11.78 -9.08 2.63
CA ALA A 109 -11.34 -9.69 3.88
C ALA A 109 -9.88 -10.05 3.77
N ALA A 110 -9.01 -9.39 4.54
CA ALA A 110 -7.54 -9.42 4.48
C ALA A 110 -7.04 -10.58 3.63
N THR A 111 -7.13 -10.44 2.30
CA THR A 111 -6.93 -11.62 1.47
C THR A 111 -5.43 -11.69 1.40
N ALA A 112 -4.85 -12.58 2.20
CA ALA A 112 -3.43 -12.84 2.18
C ALA A 112 -3.05 -12.97 0.71
N VAL A 113 -2.17 -12.08 0.24
CA VAL A 113 -1.70 -12.16 -1.13
C VAL A 113 -0.92 -13.46 -1.20
N GLY A 114 -1.39 -14.40 -2.01
CA GLY A 114 -0.78 -15.73 -2.10
C GLY A 114 0.64 -15.69 -2.66
N SER A 115 1.36 -16.81 -2.55
CA SER A 115 2.63 -16.97 -3.27
C SER A 115 2.36 -17.15 -4.77
N PRO A 116 3.12 -16.51 -5.66
CA PRO A 116 3.06 -16.79 -7.08
C PRO A 116 3.57 -18.19 -7.42
N GLY A 117 2.72 -18.97 -8.10
CA GLY A 117 3.09 -20.23 -8.71
C GLY A 117 3.41 -20.09 -10.20
N SER A 118 4.17 -21.07 -10.72
CA SER A 118 4.39 -21.26 -12.16
C SER A 118 4.99 -20.06 -12.88
N LEU A 119 5.96 -19.37 -12.26
CA LEU A 119 6.76 -18.35 -12.94
C LEU A 119 7.52 -19.02 -14.10
N ARG A 120 7.32 -18.50 -15.30
CA ARG A 120 8.00 -18.93 -16.54
C ARG A 120 8.55 -17.72 -17.25
N ILE A 121 9.72 -17.88 -17.86
CA ILE A 121 10.36 -16.90 -18.71
C ILE A 121 10.26 -17.42 -20.14
N ALA A 122 9.91 -16.55 -21.07
CA ALA A 122 9.83 -16.86 -22.49
C ALA A 122 10.27 -15.65 -23.32
N PHE A 123 10.50 -15.90 -24.60
CA PHE A 123 10.91 -14.88 -25.56
C PHE A 123 9.82 -14.68 -26.59
N GLU A 124 9.59 -13.42 -26.95
CA GLU A 124 8.86 -13.13 -28.17
C GLU A 124 9.72 -13.47 -29.39
N PRO A 125 9.12 -13.67 -30.58
CA PRO A 125 9.87 -13.82 -31.83
C PRO A 125 10.84 -12.66 -32.11
N SER A 126 10.57 -11.47 -31.53
CA SER A 126 11.43 -10.29 -31.58
C SER A 126 12.67 -10.38 -30.68
N GLY A 127 12.83 -11.45 -29.91
CA GLY A 127 13.91 -11.65 -28.93
C GLY A 127 13.68 -10.97 -27.58
N LYS A 128 12.54 -10.30 -27.36
CA LYS A 128 12.25 -9.63 -26.09
C LYS A 128 11.83 -10.62 -25.00
N PRO A 129 12.49 -10.66 -23.84
CA PRO A 129 12.10 -11.54 -22.74
C PRO A 129 10.84 -11.03 -22.04
N TYR A 130 9.98 -11.97 -21.67
CA TYR A 130 8.81 -11.72 -20.83
C TYR A 130 8.59 -12.85 -19.83
N ALA A 131 8.02 -12.49 -18.69
CA ALA A 131 7.56 -13.43 -17.69
C ALA A 131 6.05 -13.68 -17.80
N ALA A 132 5.65 -14.89 -17.44
CA ALA A 132 4.26 -15.26 -17.21
C ALA A 132 4.15 -16.08 -15.92
N LEU A 133 3.06 -15.90 -15.21
CA LEU A 133 2.78 -16.61 -13.96
C LEU A 133 1.29 -16.89 -13.80
N ALA A 134 0.96 -17.80 -12.88
CA ALA A 134 -0.42 -17.98 -12.47
C ALA A 134 -0.95 -16.72 -11.77
N LYS A 135 -2.22 -16.41 -11.98
CA LYS A 135 -2.87 -15.28 -11.29
C LYS A 135 -2.84 -15.53 -9.79
N VAL A 136 -2.30 -14.59 -9.03
CA VAL A 136 -2.20 -14.70 -7.57
C VAL A 136 -3.48 -14.19 -6.92
N SER A 137 -4.06 -15.01 -6.04
CA SER A 137 -5.23 -14.59 -5.26
C SER A 137 -4.89 -13.37 -4.40
N GLY A 138 -5.77 -12.36 -4.44
CA GLY A 138 -5.58 -11.11 -3.69
C GLY A 138 -4.59 -10.11 -4.30
N ALA A 139 -3.81 -10.47 -5.33
CA ALA A 139 -2.89 -9.55 -5.99
C ALA A 139 -3.61 -8.59 -6.96
N LYS A 140 -3.10 -7.35 -7.07
CA LYS A 140 -3.49 -6.35 -8.08
C LYS A 140 -2.34 -5.96 -9.02
N GLY A 141 -1.15 -6.42 -8.72
CA GLY A 141 -0.01 -6.43 -9.63
C GLY A 141 1.11 -7.29 -9.07
N TYR A 142 2.23 -7.30 -9.77
CA TYR A 142 3.33 -8.22 -9.58
C TYR A 142 4.65 -7.48 -9.68
N GLU A 143 5.51 -7.66 -8.68
CA GLU A 143 6.89 -7.19 -8.70
C GLU A 143 7.78 -8.37 -9.07
N ILE A 144 8.60 -8.19 -10.11
CA ILE A 144 9.63 -9.14 -10.53
C ILE A 144 10.97 -8.54 -10.16
N TRP A 145 11.76 -9.29 -9.43
CA TRP A 145 13.08 -8.90 -8.98
C TRP A 145 14.12 -9.84 -9.57
N CYS A 146 15.24 -9.29 -10.01
CA CYS A 146 16.40 -10.04 -10.46
C CYS A 146 17.52 -9.97 -9.44
N CYS A 147 18.41 -10.96 -9.48
CA CYS A 147 19.63 -11.00 -8.70
C CYS A 147 20.83 -11.34 -9.60
N GLY A 148 21.85 -10.49 -9.55
CA GLY A 148 23.12 -10.67 -10.28
C GLY A 148 24.22 -11.37 -9.48
N GLY A 149 23.98 -11.68 -8.21
CA GLY A 149 24.96 -12.28 -7.29
C GLY A 149 24.42 -13.50 -6.55
N ASP A 150 24.82 -13.67 -5.29
CA ASP A 150 24.29 -14.72 -4.41
C ASP A 150 22.80 -14.44 -4.10
N PRO A 151 21.86 -15.34 -4.45
CA PRO A 151 20.44 -15.17 -4.17
C PRO A 151 20.09 -15.24 -2.67
N GLY A 152 20.98 -15.75 -1.82
CA GLY A 152 20.82 -15.73 -0.35
C GLY A 152 21.04 -14.37 0.29
N VAL A 153 21.62 -13.41 -0.44
CA VAL A 153 21.92 -12.06 0.04
C VAL A 153 20.87 -11.07 -0.48
N GLU A 154 20.05 -10.52 0.40
CA GLU A 154 18.90 -9.68 0.02
C GLU A 154 19.30 -8.40 -0.74
N SER A 155 20.46 -7.81 -0.44
CA SER A 155 20.96 -6.61 -1.13
C SER A 155 21.34 -6.83 -2.59
N ASN A 156 21.50 -8.08 -3.03
CA ASN A 156 21.78 -8.41 -4.42
C ASN A 156 20.52 -8.41 -5.30
N TRP A 157 19.33 -8.29 -4.69
CA TRP A 157 18.07 -8.27 -5.38
C TRP A 157 17.66 -6.83 -5.73
N SER A 158 17.28 -6.62 -6.99
CA SER A 158 16.73 -5.35 -7.47
C SER A 158 15.43 -5.53 -8.23
N LEU A 159 14.53 -4.56 -8.14
CA LEU A 159 13.29 -4.54 -8.91
C LEU A 159 13.62 -4.44 -10.41
N LEU A 160 13.19 -5.44 -11.18
CA LEU A 160 13.35 -5.47 -12.63
C LEU A 160 12.10 -4.96 -13.34
N ALA A 161 10.92 -5.39 -12.90
CA ALA A 161 9.66 -5.02 -13.54
C ALA A 161 8.48 -4.99 -12.58
N TRP A 162 7.54 -4.10 -12.86
CA TRP A 162 6.22 -4.05 -12.25
C TRP A 162 5.14 -4.21 -13.32
N SER A 163 4.11 -5.01 -13.04
CA SER A 163 2.97 -5.15 -13.95
C SER A 163 1.68 -5.45 -13.20
N THR A 164 0.57 -4.93 -13.73
CA THR A 164 -0.78 -5.30 -13.27
C THR A 164 -1.28 -6.60 -13.92
N ASN A 165 -0.60 -7.06 -14.97
CA ASN A 165 -0.91 -8.29 -15.69
C ASN A 165 -0.06 -9.46 -15.18
N CYS A 166 -0.60 -10.68 -15.18
CA CYS A 166 0.13 -11.91 -14.84
C CYS A 166 0.70 -12.64 -16.06
N LYS A 167 0.45 -12.13 -17.26
CA LYS A 167 0.93 -12.65 -18.54
C LYS A 167 1.70 -11.56 -19.26
N LYS A 168 2.72 -11.95 -20.02
CA LYS A 168 3.55 -11.04 -20.84
C LYS A 168 4.06 -9.83 -20.04
N ILE A 169 4.64 -10.10 -18.88
CA ILE A 169 5.34 -9.07 -18.11
C ILE A 169 6.71 -8.89 -18.75
N TYR A 170 6.89 -7.84 -19.54
CA TYR A 170 8.17 -7.57 -20.18
C TYR A 170 9.26 -7.32 -19.13
N LEU A 171 10.46 -7.81 -19.43
CA LEU A 171 11.63 -7.72 -18.55
C LEU A 171 12.68 -6.79 -19.18
N PRO A 172 12.41 -5.47 -19.29
CA PRO A 172 13.36 -4.53 -19.87
C PRO A 172 14.58 -4.42 -18.94
N GLY A 173 15.75 -4.84 -19.41
CA GLY A 173 16.97 -4.85 -18.61
C GLY A 173 17.30 -6.18 -17.95
N LEU A 174 16.67 -7.28 -18.38
CA LEU A 174 17.20 -8.61 -18.09
C LEU A 174 18.53 -8.78 -18.86
N ASP A 175 19.64 -8.51 -18.19
CA ASP A 175 20.98 -8.69 -18.75
C ASP A 175 21.45 -10.15 -18.63
N ARG A 176 22.58 -10.48 -19.26
CA ARG A 176 23.17 -11.84 -19.20
C ARG A 176 23.79 -12.20 -17.83
N ASN A 177 23.96 -11.24 -16.93
CA ASN A 177 24.51 -11.42 -15.58
C ASN A 177 23.40 -11.64 -14.53
N ALA A 178 22.14 -11.39 -14.86
CA ALA A 178 21.00 -11.76 -14.02
C ALA A 178 20.88 -13.29 -13.97
N ASN A 179 21.32 -13.88 -12.85
CA ASN A 179 21.34 -15.34 -12.67
C ASN A 179 20.02 -15.88 -12.11
N PHE A 180 19.28 -15.05 -11.38
CA PHE A 180 18.09 -15.47 -10.65
C PHE A 180 16.96 -14.45 -10.73
N LEU A 181 15.72 -14.96 -10.70
CA LEU A 181 14.48 -14.17 -10.64
C LEU A 181 13.57 -14.68 -9.52
N ARG A 182 12.85 -13.74 -8.90
CA ARG A 182 11.72 -14.04 -8.02
C ARG A 182 10.60 -13.05 -8.27
N VAL A 183 9.37 -13.47 -8.03
CA VAL A 183 8.19 -12.63 -8.20
C VAL A 183 7.35 -12.66 -6.93
N ARG A 184 6.63 -11.57 -6.63
CA ARG A 184 5.59 -11.56 -5.60
C ARG A 184 4.35 -10.81 -6.08
N GLY A 185 3.19 -11.21 -5.59
CA GLY A 185 1.98 -10.42 -5.74
C GLY A 185 2.00 -9.19 -4.83
N LYS A 186 1.39 -8.09 -5.27
CA LYS A 186 1.23 -6.87 -4.47
C LYS A 186 -0.17 -6.28 -4.65
N ARG A 187 -0.68 -5.66 -3.59
CA ARG A 187 -1.93 -4.89 -3.58
C ARG A 187 -1.77 -3.66 -2.70
N GLY A 188 -1.59 -2.49 -3.32
CA GLY A 188 -1.26 -1.26 -2.58
C GLY A 188 0.05 -1.46 -1.80
N ASN A 189 0.01 -1.22 -0.49
CA ASN A 189 1.17 -1.37 0.40
C ASN A 189 1.35 -2.80 0.95
N LYS A 190 0.46 -3.75 0.62
CA LYS A 190 0.60 -5.16 1.03
C LYS A 190 1.31 -5.96 -0.04
N VAL A 191 2.35 -6.69 0.37
CA VAL A 191 3.11 -7.62 -0.47
C VAL A 191 2.82 -9.05 -0.03
N GLY A 192 2.69 -9.95 -0.99
CA GLY A 192 2.63 -11.39 -0.75
C GLY A 192 4.03 -11.99 -0.57
N PRO A 193 4.10 -13.28 -0.20
CA PRO A 193 5.36 -13.99 -0.14
C PRO A 193 5.97 -14.08 -1.55
N TRP A 194 7.29 -14.24 -1.59
CA TRP A 194 8.01 -14.50 -2.83
C TRP A 194 7.61 -15.86 -3.43
N SER A 195 7.74 -15.97 -4.74
CA SER A 195 7.79 -17.26 -5.43
C SER A 195 9.08 -18.00 -5.07
N ASN A 196 9.15 -19.26 -5.50
CA ASN A 196 10.45 -19.93 -5.62
C ASN A 196 11.38 -19.10 -6.51
N ILE A 197 12.67 -19.13 -6.18
CA ILE A 197 13.73 -18.50 -6.98
C ILE A 197 13.89 -19.34 -8.25
N VAL A 198 13.82 -18.67 -9.40
CA VAL A 198 14.03 -19.27 -10.71
C VAL A 198 15.41 -18.89 -11.19
N LYS A 199 16.25 -19.87 -11.47
CA LYS A 199 17.52 -19.65 -12.15
C LYS A 199 17.26 -19.43 -13.63
N ILE A 200 17.92 -18.43 -14.22
CA ILE A 200 17.86 -18.19 -15.66
C ILE A 200 18.94 -19.05 -16.31
N GLU A 201 18.55 -20.21 -16.82
CA GLU A 201 19.49 -21.07 -17.54
C GLU A 201 19.49 -20.68 -19.02
N ASN A 202 20.57 -20.00 -19.44
CA ASN A 202 20.92 -19.59 -20.80
C ASN A 202 19.81 -18.85 -21.58
N LEU A 203 19.89 -17.52 -21.53
CA LEU A 203 19.31 -16.55 -22.48
C LEU A 203 19.95 -16.67 -23.87
#